data_AF-A0A183EWS8-F1
#
_entry.id   AF-A0A183EWS8-F1
#
_cell.length_a   1.000
_cell.length_b   1.000
_cell.length_c   1.000
_cell.angle_alpha   90.00
_cell.angle_beta   90.00
_cell.angle_gamma   90.00
#
_symmetry.space_group_name_H-M   'P 1'
#
loop_
_entity.id
_entity.type
_entity.pdbx_description
1 polymer ?
#
loop_
_entity_poly.entity_id
_entity_poly.type
_entity_poly.pdbx_seq_one_letter_code
_entity_poly.pdbx_strand_id
1 'polypeptide(L)'
;MYLKPDWFFLYLLPPIALDAGYFLPNKDFFRNFGTIMTYAVFGTLWNAFAIGMTLYFLHGYFKVQTSLIELFLFSTLISAVDPVAVLCVFEEIHVNQLLYICVFGESLLNDAVTIVLYQTFNAMVDAESLTHGDYAVAASSFFVVSIGGILIGLLWAIFTGFTTKHSRHLNVVQPLICLLFPYLAYLVAEMVAMSGILAFVQL
;
A
#
# COMPACT_ATOMS: atom_id res chain seq x y z
N MET A 1 20.73 -16.95 8.74
CA MET A 1 20.89 -15.89 7.73
C MET A 1 19.69 -14.98 7.89
N TYR A 2 19.83 -13.86 8.61
CA TYR A 2 18.72 -12.93 8.82
C TYR A 2 18.62 -12.04 7.59
N LEU A 3 17.48 -12.08 6.90
CA LEU A 3 17.16 -11.10 5.88
C LEU A 3 16.96 -9.75 6.59
N LYS A 4 17.78 -8.75 6.25
CA LYS A 4 17.54 -7.39 6.70
C LYS A 4 16.22 -6.91 6.06
N PRO A 5 15.36 -6.18 6.81
CA PRO A 5 14.05 -5.73 6.31
C PRO A 5 14.15 -5.02 4.95
N ASP A 6 15.17 -4.17 4.77
CA ASP A 6 15.38 -3.43 3.51
C ASP A 6 15.57 -4.37 2.31
N TRP A 7 16.23 -5.50 2.49
CA TRP A 7 16.44 -6.49 1.42
C TRP A 7 15.14 -7.23 1.09
N PHE A 8 14.27 -7.42 2.09
CA PHE A 8 12.95 -8.01 1.87
C PHE A 8 12.06 -7.09 1.02
N PHE A 9 11.98 -5.79 1.39
CA PHE A 9 11.20 -4.80 0.64
C PHE A 9 11.72 -4.60 -0.79
N LEU A 10 13.03 -4.67 -1.01
CA LEU A 10 13.61 -4.41 -2.32
C LEU A 10 13.56 -5.61 -3.27
N TYR A 11 13.78 -6.83 -2.78
CA TYR A 11 13.90 -8.02 -3.63
C TYR A 11 12.70 -8.96 -3.61
N LEU A 12 11.97 -9.04 -2.50
CA LEU A 12 10.90 -10.03 -2.32
C LEU A 12 9.51 -9.45 -2.55
N LEU A 13 9.26 -8.22 -2.09
CA LEU A 13 7.95 -7.58 -2.20
C LEU A 13 7.49 -7.34 -3.65
N PRO A 14 8.33 -6.88 -4.59
CA PRO A 14 7.90 -6.63 -5.97
C PRO A 14 7.50 -7.89 -6.76
N PRO A 15 8.25 -9.01 -6.70
CA PRO A 15 7.80 -10.25 -7.34
C PRO A 15 6.48 -10.80 -6.78
N ILE A 16 6.27 -10.70 -5.47
CA ILE A 16 5.03 -11.16 -4.80
C ILE A 16 3.86 -10.28 -5.25
N ALA A 17 4.04 -8.95 -5.22
CA ALA A 17 3.01 -8.02 -5.64
C ALA A 17 2.68 -8.15 -7.15
N LEU A 18 3.69 -8.48 -7.98
CA LEU A 18 3.49 -8.71 -9.41
C LEU A 18 2.71 -9.99 -9.69
N ASP A 19 3.05 -11.09 -9.03
CA ASP A 19 2.34 -12.36 -9.15
C ASP A 19 0.86 -12.16 -8.79
N ALA A 20 0.63 -11.47 -7.66
CA ALA A 20 -0.70 -11.14 -7.18
C ALA A 20 -1.48 -10.21 -8.15
N GLY A 21 -0.82 -9.23 -8.78
CA GLY A 21 -1.42 -8.34 -9.78
C GLY A 21 -1.65 -8.98 -11.16
N TYR A 22 -0.81 -9.92 -11.58
CA TYR A 22 -0.92 -10.57 -12.90
C TYR A 22 -2.14 -11.49 -12.99
N PHE A 23 -2.48 -12.18 -11.90
CA PHE A 23 -3.67 -13.02 -11.85
C PHE A 23 -4.97 -12.23 -11.64
N LEU A 24 -4.91 -10.89 -11.55
CA LEU A 24 -6.10 -10.08 -11.35
C LEU A 24 -6.94 -9.91 -12.62
N PRO A 25 -8.28 -10.07 -12.53
CA PRO A 25 -9.19 -9.67 -13.60
C PRO A 25 -9.24 -8.12 -13.71
N ASN A 26 -8.29 -7.56 -14.45
CA ASN A 26 -8.07 -6.10 -14.57
C ASN A 26 -9.35 -5.29 -14.89
N LYS A 27 -10.25 -5.79 -15.75
CA LYS A 27 -11.47 -5.06 -16.13
C LYS A 27 -12.41 -4.80 -14.96
N ASP A 28 -12.59 -5.77 -14.08
CA ASP A 28 -13.53 -5.66 -12.97
C ASP A 28 -12.94 -4.88 -11.80
N PHE A 29 -11.63 -4.97 -11.61
CA PHE A 29 -10.88 -4.14 -10.67
C PHE A 29 -10.99 -2.65 -11.03
N PHE A 30 -10.63 -2.26 -12.27
CA PHE A 30 -10.72 -0.86 -12.70
C PHE A 30 -12.15 -0.32 -12.73
N ARG A 31 -13.15 -1.18 -12.97
CA ARG A 31 -14.56 -0.79 -12.92
C ARG A 31 -15.04 -0.44 -11.51
N ASN A 32 -14.47 -1.06 -10.48
CA ASN A 32 -14.86 -0.88 -9.08
C ASN A 32 -13.79 -0.16 -8.24
N PHE A 33 -12.76 0.39 -8.88
CA PHE A 33 -11.60 1.01 -8.23
C PHE A 33 -11.99 2.07 -7.20
N GLY A 34 -13.01 2.89 -7.48
CA GLY A 34 -13.49 3.89 -6.53
C GLY A 34 -14.02 3.30 -5.22
N THR A 35 -14.76 2.18 -5.30
CA THR A 35 -15.27 1.47 -4.11
C THR A 35 -14.13 0.84 -3.33
N ILE A 36 -13.21 0.17 -4.03
CA ILE A 36 -12.02 -0.46 -3.42
C ILE A 36 -11.16 0.59 -2.71
N MET A 37 -10.90 1.72 -3.36
CA MET A 37 -10.12 2.82 -2.78
C MET A 37 -10.82 3.46 -1.58
N THR A 38 -12.16 3.54 -1.61
CA THR A 38 -12.92 4.04 -0.46
C THR A 38 -12.76 3.11 0.74
N TYR A 39 -12.91 1.80 0.56
CA TYR A 39 -12.70 0.85 1.66
C TYR A 39 -11.24 0.82 2.14
N ALA A 40 -10.29 0.81 1.21
CA ALA A 40 -8.87 0.77 1.55
C ALA A 40 -8.38 2.04 2.25
N VAL A 41 -8.92 3.22 1.97
CA VAL A 41 -8.50 4.46 2.64
C VAL A 41 -9.32 4.68 3.91
N PHE A 42 -10.65 4.70 3.81
CA PHE A 42 -11.48 5.01 4.98
C PHE A 42 -11.48 3.88 6.00
N GLY A 43 -11.51 2.62 5.55
CA GLY A 43 -11.48 1.46 6.44
C GLY A 43 -10.20 1.40 7.26
N THR A 44 -9.06 1.73 6.64
CA THR A 44 -7.74 1.65 7.29
C THR A 44 -7.48 2.82 8.22
N LEU A 45 -7.86 4.04 7.81
CA LEU A 45 -7.85 5.20 8.69
C LEU A 45 -8.76 4.97 9.90
N TRP A 46 -9.96 4.43 9.69
CA TRP A 46 -10.86 4.09 10.78
C TRP A 46 -10.28 3.00 11.69
N ASN A 47 -9.70 1.95 11.12
CA ASN A 47 -9.11 0.85 11.87
C ASN A 47 -7.92 1.30 12.72
N ALA A 48 -6.94 2.00 12.11
CA ALA A 48 -5.82 2.58 12.82
C ALA A 48 -6.30 3.54 13.93
N PHE A 49 -7.27 4.41 13.63
CA PHE A 49 -7.83 5.32 14.63
C PHE A 49 -8.52 4.58 15.79
N ALA A 50 -9.35 3.59 15.49
CA ALA A 50 -10.07 2.80 16.49
C ALA A 50 -9.09 2.04 17.40
N ILE A 51 -8.07 1.39 16.85
CA ILE A 51 -7.05 0.67 17.62
C ILE A 51 -6.23 1.64 18.46
N GLY A 52 -5.72 2.73 17.87
CA GLY A 52 -4.92 3.74 18.56
C GLY A 52 -5.66 4.39 19.73
N MET A 53 -6.92 4.78 19.52
CA MET A 53 -7.76 5.35 20.58
C MET A 53 -8.09 4.33 21.67
N THR A 54 -8.38 3.08 21.30
CA THR A 54 -8.65 2.02 22.29
C THR A 54 -7.43 1.77 23.17
N LEU A 55 -6.23 1.73 22.58
CA LEU A 55 -4.98 1.60 23.33
C LEU A 55 -4.71 2.82 24.22
N TYR A 56 -5.01 4.03 23.74
CA TYR A 56 -4.89 5.25 24.53
C TYR A 56 -5.82 5.25 25.76
N PHE A 57 -7.06 4.79 25.62
CA PHE A 57 -7.96 4.66 26.77
C PHE A 57 -7.52 3.57 27.76
N LEU A 58 -6.91 2.50 27.27
CA LEU A 58 -6.42 1.41 28.10
C LEU A 58 -5.02 1.65 28.68
N HIS A 59 -4.29 2.66 28.20
CA HIS A 59 -2.93 2.99 28.68
C HIS A 59 -2.88 3.13 30.21
N GLY A 60 -3.90 3.69 30.85
CA GLY A 60 -3.94 3.83 32.31
C GLY A 60 -3.94 2.50 33.09
N TYR A 61 -4.30 1.38 32.46
CA TYR A 61 -4.22 0.04 33.04
C TYR A 61 -2.84 -0.62 32.84
N PHE A 62 -2.07 -0.16 31.85
CA PHE A 62 -0.75 -0.69 31.53
C PHE A 62 0.34 0.18 32.18
N LYS A 63 1.35 -0.43 32.80
CA LYS A 63 2.49 0.30 33.40
C LYS A 63 3.48 0.86 32.37
N VAL A 64 3.12 0.90 31.09
CA VAL A 64 4.01 1.34 30.01
C VAL A 64 3.73 2.82 29.73
N GLN A 65 4.76 3.65 29.85
CA GLN A 65 4.70 5.04 29.41
C GLN A 65 4.93 5.07 27.91
N THR A 66 3.85 5.24 27.14
CA THR A 66 3.89 5.43 25.69
C THR A 66 3.22 6.74 25.34
N SER A 67 3.82 7.48 24.41
CA SER A 67 3.21 8.68 23.83
C SER A 67 2.01 8.31 22.97
N LEU A 68 1.06 9.23 22.82
CA LEU A 68 -0.09 9.05 21.94
C LEU A 68 0.35 8.73 20.50
N ILE A 69 1.41 9.37 20.01
CA ILE A 69 1.92 9.14 18.65
C ILE A 69 2.54 7.76 18.51
N GLU A 70 3.22 7.24 19.53
CA GLU A 70 3.74 5.87 19.52
C GLU A 70 2.62 4.84 19.47
N LEU A 71 1.49 5.10 20.14
CA LEU A 71 0.30 4.25 20.06
C LEU A 71 -0.34 4.30 18.67
N PHE A 72 -0.39 5.47 18.03
CA PHE A 72 -0.87 5.60 16.65
C PHE A 72 0.09 4.95 15.65
N LEU A 73 1.40 5.10 15.81
CA LEU A 73 2.42 4.40 15.04
C LEU A 73 2.28 2.87 15.14
N PHE A 74 2.03 2.37 16.33
CA PHE A 74 1.75 0.96 16.54
C PHE A 74 0.43 0.52 15.91
N SER A 75 -0.60 1.36 16.00
CA SER A 75 -1.90 1.06 15.38
C SER A 75 -1.83 0.95 13.85
N THR A 76 -0.98 1.75 13.20
CA THR A 76 -0.83 1.68 11.74
C THR A 76 -0.08 0.43 11.29
N LEU A 77 0.90 -0.02 12.07
CA LEU A 77 1.57 -1.31 11.84
C LEU A 77 0.59 -2.49 11.88
N ILE A 78 -0.39 -2.47 12.79
CA ILE A 78 -1.37 -3.56 12.94
C ILE A 78 -2.53 -3.43 11.96
N SER A 79 -2.77 -2.23 11.43
CA SER A 79 -3.89 -2.00 10.52
C SER A 79 -3.70 -2.59 9.11
N ALA A 80 -2.48 -2.99 8.74
CA ALA A 80 -2.23 -3.73 7.51
C ALA A 80 -2.83 -5.14 7.63
N VAL A 81 -3.75 -5.49 6.73
CA VAL A 81 -4.50 -6.75 6.77
C VAL A 81 -4.17 -7.58 5.54
N ASP A 82 -3.56 -8.75 5.76
CA ASP A 82 -3.30 -9.74 4.73
C ASP A 82 -4.48 -10.74 4.61
N PRO A 83 -5.19 -10.78 3.46
CA PRO A 83 -6.37 -11.61 3.29
C PRO A 83 -6.05 -12.98 2.67
N VAL A 84 -4.77 -13.38 2.50
CA VAL A 84 -4.38 -14.59 1.76
C VAL A 84 -5.19 -15.83 2.19
N ALA A 85 -5.35 -16.06 3.49
CA ALA A 85 -6.15 -17.20 3.97
C ALA A 85 -7.63 -17.12 3.57
N VAL A 86 -8.21 -15.92 3.59
CA VAL A 86 -9.61 -15.67 3.20
C VAL A 86 -9.77 -15.86 1.69
N LEU A 87 -8.81 -15.38 0.91
CA LEU A 87 -8.82 -15.50 -0.56
C LEU A 87 -8.73 -16.96 -1.00
N CYS A 88 -7.88 -17.79 -0.36
CA CYS A 88 -7.81 -19.22 -0.64
C CYS A 88 -9.16 -19.92 -0.43
N VAL A 89 -9.86 -19.59 0.67
CA VAL A 89 -11.20 -20.14 0.93
C VAL A 89 -12.22 -19.65 -0.09
N PHE A 90 -12.16 -18.37 -0.49
CA PHE A 90 -13.06 -17.79 -1.50
C PHE A 90 -12.92 -18.46 -2.87
N GLU A 91 -11.70 -18.86 -3.24
CA GLU A 91 -11.43 -19.59 -4.47
C GLU A 91 -12.01 -21.01 -4.40
N GLU A 92 -11.85 -21.70 -3.27
CA GLU A 92 -12.36 -23.06 -3.03
C GLU A 92 -13.89 -23.14 -3.05
N ILE A 93 -14.58 -22.14 -2.48
CA ILE A 93 -16.05 -22.08 -2.48
C ILE A 93 -16.63 -21.43 -3.74
N HIS A 94 -15.78 -21.04 -4.71
CA HIS A 94 -16.16 -20.32 -5.93
C HIS A 94 -17.05 -19.10 -5.66
N VAL A 95 -16.59 -18.22 -4.78
CA VAL A 95 -17.32 -17.00 -4.42
C VAL A 95 -17.43 -16.05 -5.62
N ASN A 96 -18.33 -15.06 -5.53
CA ASN A 96 -18.46 -14.04 -6.55
C ASN A 96 -17.12 -13.35 -6.85
N GLN A 97 -16.70 -13.37 -8.12
CA GLN A 97 -15.46 -12.77 -8.61
C GLN A 97 -15.30 -11.30 -8.21
N LEU A 98 -16.40 -10.55 -8.12
CA LEU A 98 -16.40 -9.17 -7.65
C LEU A 98 -15.95 -9.05 -6.19
N LEU A 99 -16.42 -9.95 -5.33
CA LEU A 99 -16.07 -9.94 -3.90
C LEU A 99 -14.58 -10.27 -3.72
N TYR A 100 -14.08 -11.26 -4.46
CA TYR A 100 -12.66 -11.62 -4.48
C TYR A 100 -11.79 -10.42 -4.87
N ILE A 101 -12.12 -9.75 -5.97
CA ILE A 101 -11.36 -8.59 -6.47
C ILE A 101 -11.43 -7.41 -5.49
N CYS A 102 -12.59 -7.16 -4.89
CA CYS A 102 -12.74 -6.08 -3.92
C CYS A 102 -11.89 -6.28 -2.68
N VAL A 103 -11.92 -7.48 -2.07
CA VAL A 103 -11.14 -7.80 -0.86
C VAL A 103 -9.64 -7.81 -1.14
N PHE A 104 -9.23 -8.45 -2.25
CA PHE A 104 -7.84 -8.45 -2.66
C PHE A 104 -7.33 -7.03 -2.91
N GLY A 105 -8.09 -6.23 -3.67
CA GLY A 105 -7.74 -4.85 -3.99
C GLY A 105 -7.70 -3.94 -2.77
N GLU A 106 -8.61 -4.15 -1.82
CA GLU A 106 -8.62 -3.44 -0.55
C GLU A 106 -7.32 -3.68 0.20
N SER A 107 -6.89 -4.94 0.35
CA SER A 107 -5.67 -5.29 1.05
C SER A 107 -4.40 -4.76 0.37
N LEU A 108 -4.31 -4.82 -0.97
CA LEU A 108 -3.18 -4.23 -1.69
C LEU A 108 -3.06 -2.72 -1.44
N LEU A 109 -4.18 -2.00 -1.49
CA LEU A 109 -4.19 -0.54 -1.27
C LEU A 109 -4.02 -0.20 0.21
N ASN A 110 -4.55 -1.02 1.12
CA ASN A 110 -4.38 -0.87 2.57
C ASN A 110 -2.89 -0.91 2.97
N ASP A 111 -2.13 -1.87 2.46
CA ASP A 111 -0.69 -1.97 2.71
C ASP A 111 0.04 -0.68 2.31
N ALA A 112 -0.34 -0.09 1.18
CA ALA A 112 0.24 1.16 0.72
C ALA A 112 -0.13 2.34 1.65
N VAL A 113 -1.40 2.45 2.06
CA VAL A 113 -1.89 3.50 2.97
C VAL A 113 -1.23 3.40 4.34
N THR A 114 -1.14 2.19 4.91
CA THR A 114 -0.56 1.95 6.24
C THR A 114 0.93 2.27 6.30
N ILE A 115 1.68 1.97 5.24
CA ILE A 115 3.10 2.33 5.14
C ILE A 115 3.28 3.85 5.12
N VAL A 116 2.47 4.59 4.36
CA VAL A 116 2.56 6.06 4.33
C VAL A 116 2.18 6.65 5.69
N LEU A 117 1.13 6.13 6.35
CA LEU A 117 0.79 6.54 7.71
C LEU A 117 1.91 6.24 8.70
N TYR A 118 2.52 5.06 8.61
CA TYR A 118 3.65 4.67 9.45
C TYR A 118 4.83 5.63 9.29
N GLN A 119 5.26 5.91 8.06
CA GLN A 119 6.34 6.86 7.79
C GLN A 119 6.03 8.25 8.35
N THR A 120 4.78 8.69 8.20
CA THR A 120 4.31 9.98 8.71
C THR A 120 4.40 10.05 10.24
N PHE A 121 3.87 9.04 10.95
CA PHE A 121 3.96 9.02 12.42
C PHE A 121 5.38 8.80 12.91
N ASN A 122 6.19 8.00 12.23
CA ASN A 122 7.58 7.75 12.62
C ASN A 122 8.39 9.06 12.58
N ALA A 123 8.21 9.86 11.52
CA ALA A 123 8.82 11.18 11.42
C ALA A 123 8.37 12.14 12.55
N MET A 124 7.16 11.96 13.08
CA MET A 124 6.67 12.75 14.22
C MET A 124 7.19 12.26 15.57
N VAL A 125 7.46 10.96 15.73
CA VAL A 125 8.10 10.43 16.96
C VAL A 125 9.54 10.94 17.07
N ASP A 126 10.26 11.04 15.95
CA ASP A 126 11.64 11.53 15.93
C ASP A 126 11.76 13.06 16.15
N ALA A 127 10.64 13.80 16.11
CA ALA A 127 10.64 15.25 16.34
C ALA A 127 10.64 15.60 17.84
N GLU A 128 11.70 16.27 18.31
CA GLU A 128 11.88 16.63 19.74
C GLU A 128 10.78 17.56 20.32
N SER A 129 10.08 18.33 19.48
CA SER A 129 8.98 19.20 19.93
C SER A 129 7.88 19.31 18.88
N LEU A 130 6.71 18.78 19.19
CA LEU A 130 5.55 18.80 18.29
C LEU A 130 4.74 20.08 18.50
N THR A 131 4.76 20.94 17.49
CA THR A 131 3.94 22.15 17.40
C THR A 131 2.65 21.83 16.63
N HIS A 132 1.59 22.62 16.81
CA HIS A 132 0.34 22.47 16.01
C HIS A 132 0.56 22.50 14.49
N GLY A 133 1.63 23.15 14.02
CA GLY A 133 2.04 23.15 12.62
C GLY A 133 2.48 21.78 12.10
N ASP A 134 3.06 20.93 12.95
CA ASP A 134 3.63 19.64 12.53
C ASP A 134 2.54 18.63 12.17
N TYR A 135 1.38 18.71 12.83
CA TYR A 135 0.20 17.91 12.44
C TYR A 135 -0.33 18.30 11.06
N ALA A 136 -0.28 19.58 10.69
CA ALA A 136 -0.69 20.05 9.37
C ALA A 136 0.35 19.67 8.29
N VAL A 137 1.63 19.68 8.63
CA VAL A 137 2.71 19.22 7.75
C VAL A 137 2.63 17.70 7.55
N ALA A 138 2.32 16.93 8.59
CA ALA A 138 2.11 15.49 8.52
C ALA A 138 0.91 15.14 7.62
N ALA A 139 -0.22 15.80 7.84
CA ALA A 139 -1.41 15.61 7.01
C ALA A 139 -1.16 16.00 5.54
N SER A 140 -0.48 17.12 5.28
CA SER A 140 -0.16 17.52 3.90
C SER A 140 0.85 16.60 3.24
N SER A 141 1.87 16.14 3.98
CA SER A 141 2.84 15.15 3.51
C SER A 141 2.17 13.83 3.12
N PHE A 142 1.19 13.36 3.90
CA PHE A 142 0.41 12.17 3.55
C PHE A 142 -0.27 12.31 2.17
N PHE A 143 -0.92 13.45 1.90
CA PHE A 143 -1.56 13.69 0.60
C PHE A 143 -0.53 13.83 -0.53
N VAL A 144 0.60 14.49 -0.29
CA VAL A 144 1.67 14.66 -1.29
C VAL A 144 2.27 13.32 -1.67
N VAL A 145 2.63 12.48 -0.69
CA VAL A 145 3.23 11.15 -0.92
C VAL A 145 2.22 10.22 -1.62
N SER A 146 0.95 10.29 -1.23
CA SER A 146 -0.12 9.48 -1.82
C SER A 146 -0.42 9.88 -3.26
N ILE A 147 -0.66 11.17 -3.52
CA ILE A 147 -0.96 11.68 -4.87
C ILE A 147 0.26 11.55 -5.78
N GLY A 148 1.46 11.81 -5.26
CA GLY A 148 2.71 11.66 -6.01
C GLY A 148 2.95 10.21 -6.45
N GLY A 149 2.73 9.23 -5.55
CA GLY A 149 2.78 7.81 -5.91
C GLY A 149 1.79 7.46 -7.01
N ILE A 150 0.56 7.98 -6.92
CA ILE A 150 -0.48 7.77 -7.94
C ILE A 150 -0.10 8.37 -9.30
N LEU A 151 0.49 9.58 -9.32
CA LEU A 151 0.89 10.20 -10.58
C LEU A 151 2.04 9.44 -11.24
N ILE A 152 3.02 8.99 -10.46
CA ILE A 152 4.15 8.20 -10.96
C ILE A 152 3.67 6.86 -11.51
N GLY A 153 2.78 6.16 -10.80
CA GLY A 153 2.19 4.91 -11.25
C GLY A 153 1.44 5.06 -12.57
N LEU A 154 0.58 6.08 -12.69
CA LEU A 154 -0.18 6.35 -13.92
C LEU A 154 0.73 6.64 -15.12
N LEU A 155 1.79 7.42 -14.92
CA LEU A 155 2.78 7.70 -15.98
C LEU A 155 3.43 6.39 -16.47
N TRP A 156 3.89 5.55 -15.53
CA TRP A 156 4.51 4.27 -15.86
C TRP A 156 3.52 3.27 -16.46
N ALA A 157 2.26 3.27 -16.05
CA ALA A 157 1.20 2.47 -16.66
C ALA A 157 0.97 2.83 -18.13
N ILE A 158 0.96 4.13 -18.46
CA ILE A 158 0.88 4.61 -19.84
C ILE A 158 2.10 4.14 -20.66
N PHE A 159 3.31 4.28 -20.11
CA PHE A 159 4.54 3.80 -20.76
C PHE A 159 4.52 2.30 -21.02
N THR A 160 4.06 1.52 -20.05
CA THR A 160 3.94 0.06 -20.13
C THR A 160 2.91 -0.35 -21.17
N GLY A 161 1.74 0.30 -21.19
CA GLY A 161 0.70 0.07 -22.19
C GLY A 161 1.15 0.41 -23.61
N PHE A 162 1.88 1.52 -23.78
CA PHE A 162 2.44 1.92 -25.07
C PHE A 162 3.49 0.92 -25.56
N THR A 163 4.42 0.54 -24.69
CA THR A 163 5.52 -0.38 -25.02
C THR A 163 4.99 -1.78 -25.33
N THR A 164 4.02 -2.27 -24.54
CA THR A 164 3.35 -3.56 -24.77
C THR A 164 2.59 -3.58 -26.09
N LYS A 165 1.96 -2.46 -26.48
CA LYS A 165 1.28 -2.34 -27.78
C LYS A 165 2.26 -2.46 -28.95
N HIS A 166 3.46 -1.91 -28.82
CA HIS A 166 4.49 -1.96 -29.87
C HIS A 166 5.22 -3.32 -29.93
N SER A 167 5.43 -3.95 -28.78
CA SER A 167 6.13 -5.25 -28.65
C SER A 167 5.22 -6.47 -28.82
N ARG A 168 4.00 -6.31 -29.36
CA ARG A 168 3.00 -7.39 -29.55
C ARG A 168 3.50 -8.62 -30.34
N HIS A 169 4.53 -8.46 -31.15
CA HIS A 169 5.08 -9.54 -31.98
C HIS A 169 6.13 -10.40 -31.26
N LEU A 170 6.53 -10.03 -30.03
CA LEU A 170 7.59 -10.69 -29.27
C LEU A 170 7.02 -11.31 -27.99
N ASN A 171 6.54 -12.55 -28.10
CA ASN A 171 5.92 -13.30 -26.98
C ASN A 171 6.84 -13.47 -25.76
N VAL A 172 8.16 -13.45 -25.96
CA VAL A 172 9.16 -13.62 -24.89
C VAL A 172 9.42 -12.31 -24.12
N VAL A 173 9.16 -11.15 -24.74
CA VAL A 173 9.48 -9.82 -24.17
C VAL A 173 8.33 -9.26 -23.34
N GLN A 174 7.09 -9.68 -23.62
CA GLN A 174 5.91 -9.22 -22.88
C GLN A 174 5.97 -9.48 -21.37
N PRO A 175 6.28 -10.71 -20.89
CA PRO A 175 6.38 -10.96 -19.44
C PRO A 175 7.49 -10.14 -18.79
N LEU A 176 8.61 -9.93 -19.50
CA LEU A 176 9.72 -9.10 -19.06
C LEU A 176 9.31 -7.63 -18.89
N ILE A 177 8.55 -7.06 -19.83
CA ILE A 177 8.02 -5.70 -19.73
C ILE A 177 7.05 -5.59 -18.54
N CYS A 178 6.14 -6.57 -18.39
CA CYS A 178 5.20 -6.62 -17.27
C CYS A 178 5.90 -6.73 -15.91
N LEU A 179 7.09 -7.31 -15.83
CA LEU A 179 7.86 -7.39 -14.57
C LEU A 179 8.73 -6.16 -14.33
N LEU A 180 9.41 -5.68 -15.37
CA LEU A 180 10.42 -4.63 -15.27
C LEU A 180 9.81 -3.25 -15.02
N PHE A 181 8.72 -2.91 -15.72
CA PHE A 181 8.14 -1.56 -15.65
C PHE A 181 7.48 -1.25 -14.31
N PRO A 182 6.68 -2.15 -13.69
CA PRO A 182 6.17 -1.92 -12.34
C PRO A 182 7.29 -1.80 -11.31
N TYR A 183 8.34 -2.59 -11.45
CA TYR A 183 9.51 -2.49 -10.57
C TYR A 183 10.26 -1.16 -10.72
N LEU A 184 10.41 -0.65 -11.95
CA LEU A 184 10.97 0.68 -12.19
C LEU A 184 10.07 1.79 -11.63
N ALA A 185 8.75 1.66 -11.76
CA ALA A 185 7.80 2.60 -11.16
C ALA A 185 7.95 2.67 -9.64
N TYR A 186 8.05 1.51 -8.98
CA TYR A 186 8.32 1.39 -7.55
C TYR A 186 9.63 2.09 -7.16
N LEU A 187 10.74 1.76 -7.83
CA LEU A 187 12.05 2.34 -7.52
C LEU A 187 12.09 3.86 -7.73
N VAL A 188 11.47 4.35 -8.82
CA VAL A 188 11.43 5.79 -9.11
C VAL A 188 10.59 6.53 -8.07
N ALA A 189 9.46 5.97 -7.65
CA ALA A 189 8.65 6.57 -6.59
C ALA A 189 9.39 6.62 -5.25
N GLU A 190 10.06 5.54 -4.84
CA GLU A 190 10.91 5.52 -3.64
C GLU A 190 12.06 6.55 -3.72
N MET A 191 12.71 6.70 -4.88
CA MET A 191 13.78 7.69 -5.07
C MET A 191 13.33 9.14 -4.92
N VAL A 192 12.05 9.42 -5.21
CA VAL A 192 11.44 10.77 -5.10
C VAL A 192 10.72 10.93 -3.76
N ALA A 193 10.88 10.00 -2.82
CA ALA A 193 10.20 9.96 -1.52
C ALA A 193 8.66 9.95 -1.65
N MET A 194 8.16 9.29 -2.69
CA MET A 194 6.74 9.04 -2.94
C MET A 194 6.42 7.56 -2.65
N SER A 195 5.14 7.21 -2.49
CA SER A 195 4.76 5.81 -2.21
C SER A 195 5.03 4.90 -3.41
N GLY A 196 6.08 4.07 -3.32
CA GLY A 196 6.43 3.09 -4.34
C GLY A 196 5.34 2.07 -4.60
N ILE A 197 4.63 1.67 -3.55
CA ILE A 197 3.58 0.65 -3.62
C ILE A 197 2.34 1.21 -4.32
N LEU A 198 1.94 2.47 -4.04
CA LEU A 198 0.84 3.11 -4.77
C LEU A 198 1.18 3.28 -6.26
N ALA A 199 2.44 3.57 -6.59
CA ALA A 199 2.88 3.63 -7.98
C ALA A 199 2.83 2.26 -8.66
N PHE A 200 3.17 1.19 -7.91
CA PHE A 200 3.19 -0.18 -8.41
C PHE A 200 1.80 -0.74 -8.73
N VAL A 201 0.80 -0.52 -7.87
CA VAL A 201 -0.57 -1.10 -7.98
C VAL A 201 -1.32 -0.68 -9.25
N GLN A 202 -0.82 0.31 -9.99
CA GLN A 202 -1.50 0.92 -11.13
C GLN A 202 -1.08 0.38 -12.49
N LEU A 203 -0.03 -0.45 -12.54
CA LEU A 203 0.52 -1.05 -13.76
C LEU A 203 -0.04 -2.44 -14.03
#